data_AF-A0A815V8L0-F1
#
_entry.id   AF-A0A815V8L0-F1
#
_cell.length_a   1.000
_cell.length_b   1.000
_cell.length_c   1.000
_cell.angle_alpha   90.00
_cell.angle_beta   90.00
_cell.angle_gamma   90.00
#
_symmetry.space_group_name_H-M   'P 1'
#
loop_
_entity.id
_entity.type
_entity.pdbx_description
1 polymer ?
#
loop_
_entity_poly.entity_id
_entity_poly.type
_entity_poly.pdbx_seq_one_letter_code
_entity_poly.pdbx_strand_id
1 'polypeptide(L)'
;QQKIVMDLKSELLQQLQQASVEQNKTETKSTYHQKYDDEYYSKLIWNSTSYDDVEKIQVQLVVVENDDQRDLFDYIRHTVSSMPQCQVPGRTLSVLIYDKQSESYLGIIQLTTDLLKSEFKDAFINLEERKRGRLKQHIRDHSANLSICVPVQPFGYNFCGGKLLAMLAFSTELHQLYEKRYSKSLALITTTSIHGKSIQYDRLKQLKFIGYTKGFGTSHISASFM
;
A
#
# COMPACT_ATOMS: atom_id res chain seq x y z
N GLN A 1 -23.03 -32.53 -0.67
CA GLN A 1 -23.36 -31.74 0.54
C GLN A 1 -22.16 -30.95 1.07
N GLN A 2 -20.97 -31.54 1.26
CA GLN A 2 -19.78 -30.79 1.74
C GLN A 2 -19.32 -29.62 0.85
N LYS A 3 -19.47 -29.72 -0.48
CA LYS A 3 -19.09 -28.66 -1.42
C LYS A 3 -19.98 -27.41 -1.31
N ILE A 4 -21.29 -27.60 -1.14
CA ILE A 4 -22.29 -26.54 -0.95
C ILE A 4 -22.08 -25.81 0.38
N VAL A 5 -21.70 -26.54 1.44
CA VAL A 5 -21.39 -25.94 2.76
C VAL A 5 -20.09 -25.13 2.73
N MET A 6 -19.10 -25.52 1.92
CA MET A 6 -17.90 -24.70 1.70
C MET A 6 -18.20 -23.42 0.91
N ASP A 7 -19.00 -23.52 -0.15
CA ASP A 7 -19.39 -22.35 -0.96
C ASP A 7 -20.20 -21.35 -0.14
N LEU A 8 -21.18 -21.80 0.64
CA LEU A 8 -21.96 -20.95 1.57
C LEU A 8 -21.09 -20.28 2.65
N LYS A 9 -20.10 -20.99 3.19
CA LYS A 9 -19.14 -20.40 4.13
C LYS A 9 -18.28 -19.33 3.47
N SER A 10 -17.91 -19.50 2.20
CA SER A 10 -17.11 -18.53 1.46
C SER A 10 -17.89 -17.27 1.09
N GLU A 11 -19.18 -17.41 0.72
CA GLU A 11 -20.08 -16.28 0.47
C GLU A 11 -20.36 -15.49 1.75
N LEU A 12 -20.64 -16.18 2.86
CA LEU A 12 -20.85 -15.53 4.15
C LEU A 12 -19.60 -14.76 4.60
N LEU A 13 -18.40 -15.32 4.36
CA LEU A 13 -17.13 -14.65 4.66
C LEU A 13 -16.95 -13.40 3.82
N GLN A 14 -17.28 -13.46 2.52
CA GLN A 14 -17.26 -12.30 1.62
C GLN A 14 -18.25 -11.21 2.06
N GLN A 15 -19.46 -11.59 2.45
CA GLN A 15 -20.48 -10.65 2.94
C GLN A 15 -20.07 -9.98 4.26
N LEU A 16 -19.57 -10.75 5.23
CA LEU A 16 -19.04 -10.21 6.48
C LEU A 16 -17.85 -9.29 6.24
N GLN A 17 -17.02 -9.60 5.24
CA GLN A 17 -15.89 -8.79 4.84
C GLN A 17 -16.33 -7.48 4.15
N GLN A 18 -17.33 -7.53 3.28
CA GLN A 18 -17.93 -6.34 2.66
C GLN A 18 -18.57 -5.43 3.71
N ALA A 19 -19.35 -5.99 4.64
CA ALA A 19 -19.93 -5.24 5.76
C ALA A 19 -18.84 -4.63 6.65
N SER A 20 -17.74 -5.34 6.90
CA SER A 20 -16.59 -4.80 7.64
C SER A 20 -15.89 -3.67 6.87
N VAL A 21 -15.79 -3.78 5.55
CA VAL A 21 -15.24 -2.73 4.68
C VAL A 21 -16.13 -1.49 4.69
N GLU A 22 -17.44 -1.64 4.63
CA GLU A 22 -18.40 -0.52 4.71
C GLU A 22 -18.41 0.12 6.10
N GLN A 23 -18.40 -0.68 7.16
CA GLN A 23 -18.32 -0.19 8.54
C GLN A 23 -17.00 0.55 8.77
N ASN A 24 -15.87 -0.01 8.32
CA ASN A 24 -14.58 0.67 8.37
C ASN A 24 -14.60 1.96 7.55
N LYS A 25 -15.21 2.03 6.37
CA LYS A 25 -15.35 3.30 5.62
C LYS A 25 -16.12 4.34 6.42
N THR A 26 -17.17 3.91 7.12
CA THR A 26 -18.02 4.79 7.95
C THR A 26 -17.27 5.30 9.19
N GLU A 27 -16.54 4.43 9.87
CA GLU A 27 -15.71 4.76 11.03
C GLU A 27 -14.45 5.56 10.67
N THR A 28 -13.83 5.29 9.52
CA THR A 28 -12.61 6.02 9.10
C THR A 28 -12.96 7.43 8.59
N LYS A 29 -14.12 7.61 7.93
CA LYS A 29 -14.61 8.93 7.51
C LYS A 29 -14.89 9.86 8.69
N SER A 30 -15.22 9.33 9.87
CA SER A 30 -15.48 10.17 11.05
C SER A 30 -14.21 10.72 11.72
N THR A 31 -13.03 10.17 11.40
CA THR A 31 -11.76 10.53 12.05
C THR A 31 -10.92 11.51 11.23
N TYR A 32 -11.14 11.58 9.91
CA TYR A 32 -10.41 12.48 9.01
C TYR A 32 -11.27 13.69 8.64
N HIS A 33 -10.75 14.88 8.95
CA HIS A 33 -11.34 16.15 8.52
C HIS A 33 -10.49 16.71 7.38
N GLN A 34 -11.04 16.65 6.17
CA GLN A 34 -10.40 17.24 5.00
C GLN A 34 -10.27 18.76 5.16
N LYS A 35 -9.11 19.28 4.75
CA LYS A 35 -8.83 20.72 4.80
C LYS A 35 -9.61 21.52 3.76
N TYR A 36 -9.87 20.92 2.60
CA TYR A 36 -10.57 21.53 1.47
C TYR A 36 -11.84 20.78 1.09
N ASP A 37 -12.66 21.35 0.21
CA ASP A 37 -13.86 20.71 -0.30
C ASP A 37 -13.54 19.59 -1.31
N ASP A 38 -14.46 18.64 -1.48
CA ASP A 38 -14.31 17.53 -2.44
C ASP A 38 -14.05 18.01 -3.88
N GLU A 39 -14.59 19.18 -4.24
CA GLU A 39 -14.39 19.80 -5.55
C GLU A 39 -12.90 20.17 -5.79
N TYR A 40 -12.18 20.55 -4.74
CA TYR A 40 -10.75 20.85 -4.84
C TYR A 40 -9.96 19.59 -5.20
N TYR A 41 -10.18 18.49 -4.47
CA TYR A 41 -9.42 17.25 -4.70
C TYR A 41 -9.81 16.53 -5.99
N SER A 42 -11.09 16.55 -6.34
CA SER A 42 -11.57 15.90 -7.58
C SER A 42 -10.92 16.47 -8.84
N LYS A 43 -10.53 17.76 -8.84
CA LYS A 43 -9.77 18.39 -9.93
C LYS A 43 -8.31 17.92 -10.01
N LEU A 44 -7.76 17.44 -8.90
CA LEU A 44 -6.39 16.94 -8.80
C LEU A 44 -6.29 15.45 -9.14
N ILE A 45 -7.40 14.72 -9.16
CA ILE A 45 -7.42 13.28 -9.39
C ILE A 45 -7.53 13.00 -10.89
N TRP A 46 -6.68 12.08 -11.37
CA TRP A 46 -6.70 11.67 -12.77
C TRP A 46 -8.05 11.07 -13.17
N ASN A 47 -8.67 11.65 -14.19
CA ASN A 47 -10.00 11.29 -14.65
C ASN A 47 -10.10 11.29 -16.19
N SER A 48 -9.17 10.64 -16.91
CA SER A 48 -9.35 10.53 -18.36
C SER A 48 -10.44 9.51 -18.73
N THR A 49 -11.24 9.90 -19.71
CA THR A 49 -12.25 9.06 -20.37
C THR A 49 -11.71 8.36 -21.63
N SER A 50 -10.51 8.72 -22.11
CA SER A 50 -9.92 8.18 -23.33
C SER A 50 -8.77 7.19 -23.05
N TYR A 51 -8.71 6.10 -23.81
CA TYR A 51 -7.64 5.11 -23.70
C TYR A 51 -6.27 5.68 -24.13
N ASP A 52 -6.25 6.56 -25.13
CA ASP A 52 -5.03 7.12 -25.73
C ASP A 52 -4.23 7.99 -24.75
N ASP A 53 -4.88 8.49 -23.70
CA ASP A 53 -4.23 9.34 -22.71
C ASP A 53 -3.30 8.54 -21.79
N VAL A 54 -3.55 7.24 -21.64
CA VAL A 54 -2.71 6.35 -20.82
C VAL A 54 -1.33 6.15 -21.42
N GLU A 55 -1.23 6.12 -22.75
CA GLU A 55 0.06 5.99 -23.44
C GLU A 55 0.95 7.23 -23.28
N LYS A 56 0.34 8.38 -22.98
CA LYS A 56 1.04 9.66 -22.80
C LYS A 56 1.48 9.89 -21.36
N ILE A 57 0.99 9.11 -20.40
CA ILE A 57 1.27 9.31 -18.97
C ILE A 57 2.78 9.40 -18.74
N GLN A 58 3.19 10.49 -18.08
CA GLN A 58 4.56 10.71 -17.66
C GLN A 58 4.62 10.77 -16.14
N VAL A 59 4.93 9.61 -15.54
CA VAL A 59 4.96 9.42 -14.10
C VAL A 59 6.11 10.18 -13.45
N GLN A 60 5.81 10.89 -12.36
CA GLN A 60 6.76 11.50 -11.44
C GLN A 60 6.43 11.11 -10.00
N LEU A 61 7.48 10.80 -9.23
CA LEU A 61 7.37 10.49 -7.80
C LEU A 61 7.53 11.78 -6.99
N VAL A 62 6.52 12.12 -6.20
CA VAL A 62 6.54 13.30 -5.31
C VAL A 62 6.52 12.82 -3.87
N VAL A 63 7.58 13.10 -3.12
CA VAL A 63 7.64 12.76 -1.69
C VAL A 63 6.73 13.71 -0.93
N VAL A 64 5.95 13.17 0.02
CA VAL A 64 5.11 13.97 0.91
C VAL A 64 5.99 14.63 1.96
N GLU A 65 6.09 15.96 1.89
CA GLU A 65 6.84 16.78 2.83
C GLU A 65 5.99 17.92 3.42
N ASN A 66 4.99 18.39 2.68
CA ASN A 66 4.13 19.50 3.09
C ASN A 66 2.79 19.02 3.66
N ASP A 67 2.16 19.86 4.49
CA ASP A 67 0.84 19.58 5.08
C ASP A 67 -0.24 19.37 4.02
N ASP A 68 -0.23 20.15 2.92
CA ASP A 68 -1.21 20.01 1.83
C ASP A 68 -1.04 18.70 1.07
N GLN A 69 0.21 18.24 0.89
CA GLN A 69 0.48 16.93 0.27
C GLN A 69 0.07 15.79 1.18
N ARG A 70 0.23 15.97 2.51
CA ARG A 70 -0.19 15.00 3.51
C ARG A 70 -1.70 14.86 3.53
N ASP A 71 -2.39 15.99 3.54
CA ASP A 71 -3.85 16.05 3.46
C ASP A 71 -4.37 15.42 2.16
N LEU A 72 -3.79 15.72 1.00
CA LEU A 72 -4.13 15.03 -0.25
C LEU A 72 -3.88 13.51 -0.18
N PHE A 73 -2.75 13.09 0.40
CA PHE A 73 -2.43 11.68 0.58
C PHE A 73 -3.50 10.97 1.42
N ASP A 74 -3.87 11.57 2.54
CA ASP A 74 -4.88 11.04 3.46
C ASP A 74 -6.28 11.07 2.80
N TYR A 75 -6.64 12.13 2.06
CA TYR A 75 -7.87 12.20 1.26
C TYR A 75 -8.00 11.04 0.27
N ILE A 76 -6.99 10.81 -0.58
CA ILE A 76 -7.00 9.71 -1.57
C ILE A 76 -7.12 8.37 -0.85
N ARG A 77 -6.37 8.22 0.26
CA ARG A 77 -6.34 7.00 1.06
C ARG A 77 -7.72 6.67 1.65
N HIS A 78 -8.42 7.65 2.22
CA HIS A 78 -9.75 7.47 2.81
C HIS A 78 -10.85 7.30 1.77
N THR A 79 -10.70 7.92 0.61
CA THR A 79 -11.69 7.85 -0.47
C THR A 79 -11.66 6.49 -1.15
N VAL A 80 -10.47 5.96 -1.41
CA VAL A 80 -10.31 4.72 -2.21
C VAL A 80 -10.23 3.47 -1.32
N SER A 81 -9.60 3.55 -0.15
CA SER A 81 -9.37 2.38 0.72
C SER A 81 -10.24 2.41 1.96
N SER A 82 -10.81 1.25 2.30
CA SER A 82 -11.54 1.00 3.54
C SER A 82 -10.66 0.49 4.68
N MET A 83 -9.37 0.26 4.45
CA MET A 83 -8.53 -0.34 5.48
C MET A 83 -8.19 0.70 6.56
N PRO A 84 -8.40 0.39 7.86
CA PRO A 84 -8.02 1.32 8.93
C PRO A 84 -6.51 1.61 8.88
N GLN A 85 -6.14 2.85 9.17
CA GLN A 85 -4.75 3.25 9.23
C GLN A 85 -4.18 2.89 10.59
N CYS A 86 -3.14 2.07 10.59
CA CYS A 86 -2.31 1.87 11.77
C CYS A 86 -1.01 2.64 11.55
N GLN A 87 -0.67 3.56 12.44
CA GLN A 87 0.65 4.17 12.42
C GLN A 87 1.67 3.10 12.78
N VAL A 88 2.65 2.90 11.89
CA VAL A 88 3.74 1.97 12.16
C VAL A 88 4.91 2.79 12.69
N PRO A 89 5.38 2.56 13.93
CA PRO A 89 6.53 3.29 14.45
C PRO A 89 7.77 2.99 13.62
N GLY A 90 8.52 4.03 13.28
CA GLY A 90 9.76 3.95 12.52
C GLY A 90 9.73 4.79 11.24
N ARG A 91 10.54 4.37 10.26
CA ARG A 91 10.65 5.06 8.97
C ARG A 91 9.37 4.88 8.17
N THR A 92 8.85 6.00 7.68
CA THR A 92 7.72 6.07 6.77
C THR A 92 8.06 7.04 5.63
N LEU A 93 8.02 6.53 4.41
CA LEU A 93 8.17 7.30 3.18
C LEU A 93 6.83 7.23 2.43
N SER A 94 6.09 8.33 2.46
CA SER A 94 4.86 8.51 1.70
C SER A 94 5.16 9.23 0.39
N VAL A 95 4.66 8.69 -0.71
CA VAL A 95 4.92 9.16 -2.07
C VAL A 95 3.59 9.29 -2.82
N LEU A 96 3.38 10.46 -3.40
CA LEU A 96 2.31 10.73 -4.35
C LEU A 96 2.81 10.41 -5.76
N ILE A 97 1.99 9.73 -6.54
CA ILE A 97 2.27 9.40 -7.94
C ILE A 97 1.57 10.45 -8.81
N TYR A 98 2.36 11.34 -9.39
CA TYR A 98 1.88 12.45 -10.19
C TYR A 98 2.12 12.17 -11.67
N ASP A 99 1.18 12.56 -12.53
CA ASP A 99 1.33 12.57 -13.97
C ASP A 99 1.55 14.00 -14.45
N LYS A 100 2.68 14.23 -15.13
CA LYS A 100 3.07 15.54 -15.63
C LYS A 100 2.22 16.00 -16.82
N GLN A 101 1.68 15.07 -17.62
CA GLN A 101 0.92 15.44 -18.82
C GLN A 101 -0.51 15.88 -18.51
N SER A 102 -1.19 15.15 -17.64
CA SER A 102 -2.54 15.51 -17.19
C SER A 102 -2.57 16.46 -15.99
N GLU A 103 -1.39 16.82 -15.46
CA GLU A 103 -1.21 17.60 -14.24
C GLU A 103 -1.99 17.05 -13.03
N SER A 104 -2.20 15.73 -12.98
CA SER A 104 -3.10 15.05 -12.04
C SER A 104 -2.40 13.91 -11.30
N TYR A 105 -2.98 13.45 -10.19
CA TYR A 105 -2.47 12.34 -9.39
C TYR A 105 -3.07 11.01 -9.81
N LEU A 106 -2.22 10.00 -9.97
CA LEU A 106 -2.56 8.62 -10.34
C LEU A 106 -2.74 7.70 -9.14
N GLY A 107 -2.21 8.08 -7.99
CA GLY A 107 -2.39 7.34 -6.74
C GLY A 107 -1.27 7.57 -5.74
N ILE A 108 -1.22 6.69 -4.75
CA ILE A 108 -0.35 6.83 -3.59
C ILE A 108 0.37 5.54 -3.25
N ILE A 109 1.62 5.69 -2.82
CA ILE A 109 2.48 4.62 -2.33
C ILE A 109 3.03 5.02 -0.96
N GLN A 110 3.09 4.06 -0.03
CA GLN A 110 3.80 4.25 1.22
C GLN A 110 4.68 3.07 1.52
N LEU A 111 5.95 3.35 1.79
CA LEU A 111 6.90 2.42 2.35
C LEU A 111 7.04 2.68 3.85
N THR A 112 6.78 1.68 4.67
CA THR A 112 7.03 1.73 6.11
C THR A 112 8.14 0.76 6.49
N THR A 113 8.61 0.90 7.72
CA THR A 113 9.53 -0.06 8.30
C THR A 113 8.90 -1.45 8.30
N ASP A 114 9.64 -2.41 7.77
CA ASP A 114 9.20 -3.81 7.71
C ASP A 114 9.10 -4.39 9.13
N LEU A 115 7.93 -4.97 9.43
CA LEU A 115 7.69 -5.57 10.74
C LEU A 115 8.48 -6.87 10.84
N LEU A 116 9.30 -6.97 11.89
CA LEU A 116 10.30 -8.04 12.02
C LEU A 116 9.73 -9.45 12.18
N LYS A 117 8.45 -9.61 12.52
CA LYS A 117 7.85 -10.94 12.75
C LYS A 117 7.09 -11.40 11.51
N SER A 118 7.81 -11.99 10.56
CA SER A 118 7.22 -12.76 9.48
C SER A 118 8.04 -14.03 9.29
N GLU A 119 7.54 -15.15 9.80
CA GLU A 119 8.19 -16.45 9.70
C GLU A 119 8.51 -16.82 8.23
N PHE A 120 7.66 -16.40 7.30
CA PHE A 120 7.85 -16.61 5.87
C PHE A 120 9.01 -15.80 5.30
N LYS A 121 9.15 -14.53 5.72
CA LYS A 121 10.29 -13.70 5.33
C LYS A 121 11.58 -14.28 5.88
N ASP A 122 11.58 -14.66 7.15
CA ASP A 122 12.76 -15.20 7.80
C ASP A 122 13.20 -16.52 7.17
N ALA A 123 12.24 -17.40 6.82
CA ALA A 123 12.49 -18.61 6.04
C ALA A 123 13.00 -18.31 4.63
N PHE A 124 12.43 -17.31 3.94
CA PHE A 124 12.85 -16.93 2.58
C PHE A 124 14.28 -16.37 2.54
N ILE A 125 14.65 -15.54 3.52
CA ILE A 125 16.01 -15.00 3.66
C ILE A 125 16.98 -16.07 4.21
N ASN A 126 16.47 -17.25 4.59
CA ASN A 126 17.21 -18.32 5.23
C ASN A 126 17.94 -17.84 6.49
N LEU A 127 17.22 -17.10 7.34
CA LEU A 127 17.68 -16.66 8.66
C LEU A 127 17.67 -17.83 9.65
N GLU A 128 18.36 -18.92 9.30
CA GLU A 128 18.72 -20.00 10.21
C GLU A 128 19.44 -19.40 11.42
N GLU A 129 18.80 -19.48 12.60
CA GLU A 129 19.14 -19.20 14.00
C GLU A 129 20.46 -18.49 14.44
N ARG A 130 21.31 -17.93 13.57
CA ARG A 130 22.74 -17.75 13.87
C ARG A 130 23.25 -16.34 14.10
N LYS A 131 22.47 -15.27 13.97
CA LYS A 131 22.97 -13.91 14.25
C LYS A 131 21.92 -13.00 14.89
N ARG A 132 21.67 -13.18 16.20
CA ARG A 132 20.73 -12.34 16.97
C ARG A 132 21.31 -10.94 17.20
N GLY A 133 20.51 -9.90 16.92
CA GLY A 133 20.82 -8.49 17.16
C GLY A 133 21.19 -7.72 15.89
N ARG A 134 22.49 -7.67 15.56
CA ARG A 134 23.03 -6.79 14.49
C ARG A 134 22.50 -7.12 13.09
N LEU A 135 22.35 -8.41 12.75
CA LEU A 135 21.81 -8.80 11.44
C LEU A 135 20.33 -8.42 11.30
N LYS A 136 19.54 -8.56 12.37
CA LYS A 136 18.12 -8.14 12.36
C LYS A 136 17.97 -6.64 12.17
N GLN A 137 18.83 -5.86 12.82
CA GLN A 137 18.85 -4.41 12.62
C GLN A 137 19.28 -4.06 11.19
N HIS A 138 20.31 -4.71 10.66
CA HIS A 138 20.77 -4.49 9.29
C HIS A 138 19.70 -4.85 8.24
N ILE A 139 18.98 -5.96 8.42
CA ILE A 139 17.87 -6.34 7.54
C ILE A 139 16.76 -5.31 7.63
N ARG A 140 16.38 -4.88 8.84
CA ARG A 140 15.39 -3.82 9.02
C ARG A 140 15.82 -2.56 8.28
N ASP A 141 17.07 -2.14 8.41
CA ASP A 141 17.60 -0.94 7.77
C ASP A 141 17.53 -0.99 6.24
N HIS A 142 17.62 -2.18 5.64
CA HIS A 142 17.62 -2.39 4.19
C HIS A 142 16.34 -3.08 3.69
N SER A 143 15.29 -3.16 4.51
CA SER A 143 13.98 -3.67 4.11
C SER A 143 12.86 -2.69 4.43
N ALA A 144 11.85 -2.67 3.57
CA ALA A 144 10.64 -1.88 3.76
C ALA A 144 9.41 -2.72 3.44
N ASN A 145 8.29 -2.35 4.05
CA ASN A 145 6.98 -2.88 3.71
C ASN A 145 6.23 -1.84 2.86
N LEU A 146 5.79 -2.24 1.68
CA LEU A 146 4.83 -1.50 0.87
C LEU A 146 3.46 -1.60 1.55
N SER A 147 3.22 -0.69 2.48
CA SER A 147 2.05 -0.68 3.36
C SER A 147 0.82 -0.05 2.71
N ILE A 148 1.03 0.86 1.75
CA ILE A 148 -0.04 1.48 0.97
C ILE A 148 0.38 1.40 -0.50
N CYS A 149 -0.51 0.87 -1.32
CA CYS A 149 -0.37 0.80 -2.78
C CYS A 149 -1.76 0.99 -3.37
N VAL A 150 -2.21 2.24 -3.47
CA VAL A 150 -3.61 2.57 -3.78
C VAL A 150 -3.65 3.48 -5.00
N PRO A 151 -4.12 2.99 -6.16
CA PRO A 151 -4.37 3.84 -7.33
C PRO A 151 -5.64 4.66 -7.13
N VAL A 152 -5.69 5.86 -7.70
CA VAL A 152 -6.95 6.62 -7.75
C VAL A 152 -7.96 5.93 -8.66
N GLN A 153 -9.23 6.26 -8.51
CA GLN A 153 -10.29 5.81 -9.41
C GLN A 153 -10.65 6.94 -10.39
N PRO A 154 -10.90 6.64 -11.68
CA PRO A 154 -11.10 5.32 -12.28
C PRO A 154 -9.81 4.61 -12.77
N PHE A 155 -8.64 5.25 -12.63
CA PHE A 155 -7.35 4.75 -13.15
C PHE A 155 -7.03 3.31 -12.70
N GLY A 156 -7.23 3.02 -11.41
CA GLY A 156 -6.98 1.72 -10.82
C GLY A 156 -7.79 0.59 -11.44
N TYR A 157 -9.09 0.80 -11.60
CA TYR A 157 -10.03 -0.20 -12.13
C TYR A 157 -9.87 -0.39 -13.64
N ASN A 158 -9.80 0.71 -14.40
CA ASN A 158 -9.82 0.65 -15.87
C ASN A 158 -8.47 0.26 -16.49
N PHE A 159 -7.35 0.63 -15.86
CA PHE A 159 -6.02 0.54 -16.47
C PHE A 159 -5.02 -0.26 -15.65
N CYS A 160 -5.50 -1.07 -14.71
CA CYS A 160 -4.65 -1.84 -13.80
C CYS A 160 -3.65 -0.96 -13.03
N GLY A 161 -4.01 0.29 -12.69
CA GLY A 161 -3.10 1.26 -12.07
C GLY A 161 -2.40 0.73 -10.81
N GLY A 162 -3.05 -0.17 -10.06
CA GLY A 162 -2.43 -0.80 -8.89
C GLY A 162 -1.17 -1.62 -9.21
N LYS A 163 -1.08 -2.21 -10.41
CA LYS A 163 0.11 -2.92 -10.90
C LYS A 163 1.23 -1.95 -11.24
N LEU A 164 0.90 -0.83 -11.90
CA LEU A 164 1.87 0.23 -12.18
C LEU A 164 2.48 0.73 -10.87
N LEU A 165 1.65 1.08 -9.89
CA LEU A 165 2.09 1.53 -8.57
C LEU A 165 2.97 0.48 -7.89
N ALA A 166 2.56 -0.79 -7.90
CA ALA A 166 3.36 -1.87 -7.33
C ALA A 166 4.73 -2.01 -8.02
N MET A 167 4.82 -1.79 -9.33
CA MET A 167 6.10 -1.78 -10.06
C MET A 167 6.95 -0.55 -9.74
N LEU A 168 6.33 0.63 -9.59
CA LEU A 168 7.01 1.88 -9.22
C LEU A 168 7.68 1.78 -7.84
N ALA A 169 7.15 0.96 -6.94
CA ALA A 169 7.81 0.67 -5.66
C ALA A 169 9.23 0.09 -5.82
N PHE A 170 9.55 -0.54 -6.95
CA PHE A 170 10.86 -1.12 -7.27
C PHE A 170 11.65 -0.29 -8.29
N SER A 171 11.20 0.93 -8.59
CA SER A 171 11.88 1.83 -9.53
C SER A 171 13.18 2.38 -8.94
N THR A 172 14.14 2.69 -9.82
CA THR A 172 15.41 3.29 -9.40
C THR A 172 15.20 4.63 -8.70
N GLU A 173 14.25 5.41 -9.18
CA GLU A 173 13.85 6.70 -8.63
C GLU A 173 13.38 6.56 -7.18
N LEU A 174 12.53 5.58 -6.89
CA LEU A 174 12.04 5.35 -5.55
C LEU A 174 13.15 4.85 -4.59
N HIS A 175 14.05 4.00 -5.09
CA HIS A 175 15.22 3.56 -4.32
C HIS A 175 16.16 4.75 -3.99
N GLN A 176 16.40 5.65 -4.95
CA GLN A 176 17.19 6.86 -4.73
C GLN A 176 16.53 7.81 -3.73
N LEU A 177 15.20 7.98 -3.79
CA LEU A 177 14.46 8.76 -2.79
C LEU A 177 14.60 8.18 -1.39
N TYR A 178 14.51 6.85 -1.27
CA TYR A 178 14.69 6.16 0.01
C TYR A 178 16.11 6.34 0.56
N GLU A 179 17.13 6.14 -0.28
CA GLU A 179 18.53 6.30 0.08
C GLU A 179 18.85 7.74 0.49
N LYS A 180 18.37 8.73 -0.26
CA LYS A 180 18.53 10.14 0.08
C LYS A 180 17.91 10.48 1.44
N ARG A 181 16.73 9.95 1.75
CA ARG A 181 16.01 10.26 2.99
C ARG A 181 16.60 9.58 4.22
N TYR A 182 17.11 8.36 4.08
CA TYR A 182 17.53 7.54 5.23
C TYR A 182 19.01 7.18 5.27
N SER A 183 19.78 7.52 4.24
CA SER A 183 21.18 7.10 4.07
C SER A 183 21.36 5.57 4.16
N LYS A 184 20.39 4.83 3.59
CA LYS A 184 20.36 3.36 3.54
C LYS A 184 19.86 2.91 2.18
N SER A 185 20.48 1.89 1.61
CA SER A 185 19.96 1.27 0.39
C SER A 185 18.81 0.32 0.71
N LEU A 186 17.85 0.23 -0.20
CA LEU A 186 16.71 -0.67 -0.08
C LEU A 186 16.99 -1.96 -0.85
N ALA A 187 17.09 -3.08 -0.14
CA ALA A 187 17.40 -4.40 -0.71
C ALA A 187 16.18 -5.31 -0.81
N LEU A 188 15.17 -5.09 0.03
CA LEU A 188 13.96 -5.91 0.07
C LEU A 188 12.72 -5.04 0.29
N ILE A 189 11.70 -5.28 -0.54
CA ILE A 189 10.36 -4.74 -0.32
C ILE A 189 9.41 -5.91 -0.12
N THR A 190 8.70 -5.90 0.99
CA THR A 190 7.62 -6.84 1.28
C THR A 190 6.27 -6.15 1.13
N THR A 191 5.21 -6.91 0.88
CA THR A 191 3.85 -6.40 0.95
C THR A 191 2.92 -7.53 1.35
N THR A 192 1.82 -7.18 2.00
CA THR A 192 0.74 -8.10 2.32
C THR A 192 -0.53 -7.61 1.64
N SER A 193 -1.39 -8.55 1.29
CA SER A 193 -2.68 -8.28 0.68
C SER A 193 -3.79 -8.68 1.63
N ILE A 194 -4.83 -7.85 1.67
CA ILE A 194 -5.96 -7.96 2.61
C ILE A 194 -6.77 -9.25 2.36
N HIS A 195 -6.89 -9.66 1.09
CA HIS A 195 -7.77 -10.77 0.66
C HIS A 195 -7.01 -12.01 0.18
N GLY A 196 -5.85 -12.31 0.78
CA GLY A 196 -5.00 -13.41 0.30
C GLY A 196 -4.33 -13.05 -1.02
N LYS A 197 -4.15 -13.98 -1.97
CA LYS A 197 -3.36 -13.70 -3.19
C LYS A 197 -4.03 -12.62 -4.05
N SER A 198 -3.47 -11.41 -4.05
CA SER A 198 -4.05 -10.26 -4.76
C SER A 198 -3.73 -10.26 -6.25
N ILE A 199 -4.75 -10.02 -7.08
CA ILE A 199 -4.59 -9.80 -8.53
C ILE A 199 -3.72 -8.59 -8.86
N GLN A 200 -3.63 -7.62 -7.94
CA GLN A 200 -2.81 -6.42 -8.09
C GLN A 200 -1.32 -6.75 -8.14
N TYR A 201 -0.90 -7.84 -7.49
CA TYR A 201 0.51 -8.27 -7.43
C TYR A 201 0.79 -9.48 -8.31
N ASP A 202 -0.24 -10.07 -8.91
CA ASP A 202 -0.10 -11.27 -9.73
C ASP A 202 0.65 -10.97 -11.04
N ARG A 203 1.60 -11.85 -11.38
CA ARG A 203 2.46 -11.81 -12.57
C ARG A 203 3.43 -10.62 -12.66
N LEU A 204 3.66 -9.90 -11.57
CA LEU A 204 4.72 -8.89 -11.51
C LEU A 204 6.07 -9.58 -11.26
N LYS A 205 7.07 -9.32 -12.11
CA LYS A 205 8.41 -9.96 -12.00
C LYS A 205 9.14 -9.58 -10.71
N GLN A 206 8.85 -8.39 -10.19
CA GLN A 206 9.44 -7.81 -8.99
C GLN A 206 8.90 -8.43 -7.70
N LEU A 207 7.69 -9.00 -7.74
CA LEU A 207 7.03 -9.57 -6.57
C LEU A 207 6.94 -11.09 -6.70
N LYS A 208 7.56 -11.79 -5.75
CA LYS A 208 7.43 -13.24 -5.61
C LYS A 208 6.47 -13.56 -4.48
N PHE A 209 5.45 -14.37 -4.76
CA PHE A 209 4.58 -14.91 -3.71
C PHE A 209 5.35 -15.93 -2.85
N ILE A 210 5.41 -15.68 -1.55
CA ILE A 210 6.18 -16.52 -0.59
C ILE A 210 5.32 -17.26 0.43
N GLY A 211 4.00 -17.04 0.44
CA GLY A 211 3.07 -17.74 1.33
C GLY A 211 1.95 -16.86 1.86
N TYR A 212 1.11 -17.44 2.70
CA TYR A 212 0.02 -16.76 3.40
C TYR A 212 0.46 -16.46 4.83
N THR A 213 0.31 -15.20 5.26
CA THR A 213 0.60 -14.81 6.64
C THR A 213 -0.28 -15.60 7.61
N LYS A 214 0.32 -16.15 8.66
CA LYS A 214 -0.39 -16.72 9.81
C LYS A 214 -0.34 -15.70 10.95
N GLY A 215 -1.49 -15.33 11.51
CA GLY A 215 -1.59 -14.42 12.65
C GLY A 215 -2.29 -13.09 12.33
N PHE A 216 -2.06 -12.10 13.21
CA PHE A 216 -2.75 -10.83 13.27
C PHE A 216 -1.94 -9.72 12.56
N GLY A 217 -2.54 -9.03 11.58
CA GLY A 217 -1.97 -7.83 10.94
C GLY A 217 -2.00 -6.60 11.84
N THR A 218 -1.48 -5.45 11.38
CA THR A 218 -1.43 -4.20 12.16
C THR A 218 -2.80 -3.74 12.66
N SER A 219 -3.86 -4.03 11.91
CA SER A 219 -5.25 -3.72 12.26
C SER A 219 -5.79 -4.47 13.49
N HIS A 220 -5.05 -5.47 13.99
CA HIS A 220 -5.42 -6.27 15.15
C HIS A 220 -4.58 -5.94 16.39
N ILE A 221 -3.64 -5.00 16.28
CA ILE A 221 -2.90 -4.47 17.44
C ILE A 221 -3.76 -3.34 18.00
N SER A 222 -4.29 -3.50 19.22
CA SER A 222 -5.07 -2.43 19.84
C SER A 222 -4.19 -1.21 20.09
N ALA A 223 -4.75 -0.02 19.87
CA ALA A 223 -4.08 1.26 20.12
C ALA A 223 -3.61 1.42 21.58
N SER A 224 -4.10 0.58 22.50
CA SER A 224 -3.69 0.55 23.91
C SER A 224 -2.28 -0.02 24.16
N PHE A 225 -1.60 -0.56 23.14
CA PHE A 225 -0.23 -1.09 23.25
C PHE A 225 0.83 -0.24 22.51
N MET A 226 0.45 0.92 21.97
CA MET A 226 1.37 1.95 21.47
C MET A 226 1.40 3.14 22.43
#